data_AF-A0A932CDE5-F1
#
_entry.id   AF-A0A932CDE5-F1
#
_cell.length_a   1.000
_cell.length_b   1.000
_cell.length_c   1.000
_cell.angle_alpha   90.00
_cell.angle_beta   90.00
_cell.angle_gamma   90.00
#
_symmetry.space_group_name_H-M   'P 1'
#
loop_
_entity.id
_entity.type
_entity.pdbx_description
1 polymer ?
#
loop_
_entity_poly.entity_id
_entity_poly.type
_entity_poly.pdbx_seq_one_letter_code
_entity_poly.pdbx_strand_id
1 'polypeptide(L)'
;MVPISSVWRRVIPLVAGGSLSLAAIFLLAACTGPQGPAGQAGPAGAAGPQGPAGPPGTPASVPPGAGVNMTITKVEIGADRKPTVTFTLSDFSGKPLKITALDGNPSLNIAYIKADDATGYTQWVNYTTADAAGAPYTFKGVTKQPALTTVKARPGFDPLPTPVPAWPTPSPAYREISVGTYQRTFTTALPEGFDRNATHRVGGVAFRETRRYVSNAIFDFVPAGGDVKVTRQLVATQNCQQCHDPVVPGHGSTRIETKLCVTCHTPQNMDPESGNTPDLKVMVHKIHRGANLPSVRAGNPYFIVGFNQNVFDFSNVVFPPFGGSSIGEVRYCTMCHSNAPNADNYKT
;
A
#
# COMPACT_ATOMS: atom_id res chain seq x y z
N MET A 1 39.97 -7.67 -44.88
CA MET A 1 39.66 -7.67 -46.33
C MET A 1 38.29 -8.29 -46.52
N VAL A 2 37.51 -7.74 -47.47
CA VAL A 2 36.15 -8.11 -47.93
C VAL A 2 34.97 -7.45 -47.17
N PRO A 3 33.93 -6.92 -47.87
CA PRO A 3 33.31 -5.62 -47.54
C PRO A 3 31.76 -5.59 -47.46
N ILE A 4 31.24 -4.40 -47.09
CA ILE A 4 30.07 -3.61 -47.60
C ILE A 4 28.68 -4.25 -47.85
N SER A 5 27.65 -3.54 -47.34
CA SER A 5 26.29 -3.22 -47.89
C SER A 5 25.17 -3.55 -46.86
N SER A 6 24.32 -2.65 -46.34
CA SER A 6 23.46 -1.55 -46.83
C SER A 6 22.12 -1.99 -47.47
N VAL A 7 21.06 -1.22 -47.14
CA VAL A 7 19.73 -1.07 -47.82
C VAL A 7 18.53 -1.70 -47.06
N TRP A 8 17.75 -0.88 -46.29
CA TRP A 8 16.43 -0.25 -46.59
C TRP A 8 15.28 -1.28 -46.77
N ARG A 9 14.00 -1.07 -46.36
CA ARG A 9 13.11 0.07 -46.65
C ARG A 9 11.77 -0.07 -45.88
N ARG A 10 11.20 1.06 -45.45
CA ARG A 10 9.77 1.23 -45.09
C ARG A 10 8.92 1.43 -46.35
N VAL A 11 7.64 1.06 -46.29
CA VAL A 11 6.63 1.27 -47.34
C VAL A 11 5.44 2.07 -46.79
N ILE A 12 5.02 3.10 -47.53
CA ILE A 12 3.69 3.76 -47.48
C ILE A 12 3.23 3.85 -48.95
N PRO A 13 1.96 3.57 -49.31
CA PRO A 13 1.46 3.78 -50.67
C PRO A 13 0.64 5.07 -50.83
N LEU A 14 0.69 5.61 -52.05
CA LEU A 14 -0.21 6.61 -52.64
C LEU A 14 -0.92 5.92 -53.82
N VAL A 15 -2.20 6.22 -54.05
CA VAL A 15 -3.02 5.67 -55.15
C VAL A 15 -3.57 6.82 -56.00
N ALA A 16 -3.46 6.70 -57.32
CA ALA A 16 -4.16 7.49 -58.33
C ALA A 16 -4.39 6.68 -59.62
N GLY A 17 -5.46 6.99 -60.34
CA GLY A 17 -5.86 6.48 -61.67
C GLY A 17 -7.31 5.96 -61.66
N GLY A 18 -8.26 6.37 -62.50
CA GLY A 18 -8.25 7.07 -63.79
C GLY A 18 -8.88 6.17 -64.85
N SER A 19 -9.99 6.56 -65.50
CA SER A 19 -10.53 5.87 -66.69
C SER A 19 -11.41 6.78 -67.57
N LEU A 20 -11.10 6.76 -68.87
CA LEU A 20 -11.75 7.42 -70.02
C LEU A 20 -12.98 6.63 -70.53
N SER A 21 -13.86 7.28 -71.32
CA SER A 21 -14.46 6.68 -72.53
C SER A 21 -15.00 7.74 -73.52
N LEU A 22 -14.77 7.47 -74.81
CA LEU A 22 -15.09 8.24 -76.04
C LEU A 22 -16.56 8.08 -76.49
N ALA A 23 -17.08 9.06 -77.23
CA ALA A 23 -18.08 8.85 -78.30
C ALA A 23 -18.07 10.00 -79.34
N ALA A 24 -18.42 9.65 -80.58
CA ALA A 24 -18.09 10.30 -81.85
C ALA A 24 -18.97 11.51 -82.27
N ILE A 25 -18.44 12.27 -83.24
CA ILE A 25 -18.95 13.50 -83.86
C ILE A 25 -19.56 13.19 -85.24
N PHE A 26 -20.65 13.87 -85.62
CA PHE A 26 -20.86 14.31 -87.02
C PHE A 26 -21.88 15.48 -87.15
N LEU A 27 -21.42 16.54 -87.84
CA LEU A 27 -22.09 17.58 -88.66
C LEU A 27 -23.30 18.39 -88.12
N LEU A 28 -23.14 19.73 -88.04
CA LEU A 28 -23.88 20.74 -88.85
C LEU A 28 -23.58 22.20 -88.47
N ALA A 29 -23.20 22.98 -89.50
CA ALA A 29 -23.56 24.37 -89.82
C ALA A 29 -23.21 25.59 -88.92
N ALA A 30 -22.85 26.64 -89.66
CA ALA A 30 -22.99 28.09 -89.40
C ALA A 30 -21.77 28.86 -88.88
N CYS A 31 -21.33 29.80 -89.71
CA CYS A 31 -20.36 30.83 -89.42
C CYS A 31 -20.90 31.81 -88.35
N THR A 32 -20.15 32.00 -87.27
CA THR A 32 -20.24 33.18 -86.40
C THR A 32 -18.83 33.64 -86.07
N GLY A 33 -18.58 34.96 -86.19
CA GLY A 33 -17.26 35.58 -86.10
C GLY A 33 -16.51 35.35 -84.77
N PRO A 34 -15.21 35.71 -84.73
CA PRO A 34 -14.34 35.40 -83.60
C PRO A 34 -14.81 36.08 -82.30
N GLN A 35 -14.84 35.31 -81.22
CA GLN A 35 -15.06 35.78 -79.86
C GLN A 35 -13.96 36.77 -79.47
N GLY A 36 -14.35 37.97 -79.02
CA GLY A 36 -13.41 38.97 -78.50
C GLY A 36 -12.60 38.46 -77.30
N PRO A 37 -11.42 39.05 -77.04
CA PRO A 37 -10.51 38.57 -76.00
C PRO A 37 -11.17 38.57 -74.62
N ALA A 38 -10.89 37.53 -73.83
CA ALA A 38 -11.38 37.39 -72.47
C ALA A 38 -10.94 38.57 -71.60
N GLY A 39 -11.89 39.16 -70.84
CA GLY A 39 -11.60 40.22 -69.88
C GLY A 39 -10.64 39.77 -68.78
N GLN A 40 -9.82 40.69 -68.27
CA GLN A 40 -8.83 40.40 -67.23
C GLN A 40 -9.50 39.88 -65.95
N ALA A 41 -8.90 38.87 -65.31
CA ALA A 41 -9.36 38.35 -64.03
C ALA A 41 -9.27 39.44 -62.94
N GLY A 42 -10.36 39.62 -62.17
CA GLY A 42 -10.39 40.57 -61.07
C GLY A 42 -9.40 40.23 -59.95
N PRO A 43 -8.96 41.22 -59.15
CA PRO A 43 -8.00 41.00 -58.07
C PRO A 43 -8.57 40.05 -57.00
N ALA A 44 -7.69 39.24 -56.40
CA ALA A 44 -8.05 38.34 -55.31
C ALA A 44 -8.56 39.13 -54.09
N GLY A 45 -9.66 38.66 -53.49
CA GLY A 45 -10.23 39.26 -52.29
C GLY A 45 -9.28 39.20 -51.09
N ALA A 46 -9.37 40.19 -50.19
CA ALA A 46 -8.51 40.28 -49.01
C ALA A 46 -8.69 39.05 -48.10
N ALA A 47 -7.58 38.60 -47.51
CA ALA A 47 -7.60 37.52 -46.51
C ALA A 47 -8.48 37.92 -45.31
N GLY A 48 -9.34 37.01 -44.86
CA GLY A 48 -10.19 37.22 -43.69
C GLY A 48 -9.38 37.43 -42.40
N PRO A 49 -9.96 38.08 -41.38
CA PRO A 49 -9.28 38.33 -40.12
C PRO A 49 -8.89 37.01 -39.42
N GLN A 50 -7.71 37.00 -38.79
CA GLN A 50 -7.26 35.88 -37.98
C GLN A 50 -8.24 35.65 -36.81
N GLY A 51 -8.64 34.39 -36.62
CA GLY A 51 -9.51 34.01 -35.50
C GLY A 51 -8.86 34.29 -34.12
N PRO A 52 -9.65 34.42 -33.06
CA PRO A 52 -9.14 34.68 -31.72
C PRO A 52 -8.16 33.58 -31.26
N ALA A 53 -7.13 33.98 -30.51
CA ALA A 53 -6.21 33.04 -29.90
C ALA A 53 -6.98 32.07 -28.97
N GLY A 54 -6.69 30.77 -29.09
CA GLY A 54 -7.26 29.76 -28.20
C GLY A 54 -6.85 30.01 -26.74
N PRO A 55 -7.63 29.51 -25.75
CA PRO A 55 -7.29 29.65 -24.34
C PRO A 55 -5.91 29.02 -24.05
N PRO A 56 -5.13 29.59 -23.11
CA PRO A 56 -3.86 29.00 -22.69
C PRO A 56 -4.05 27.55 -22.24
N GLY A 57 -3.19 26.64 -22.71
CA GLY A 57 -3.20 25.26 -22.26
C GLY A 57 -2.91 25.17 -20.76
N THR A 58 -3.62 24.29 -20.05
CA THR A 58 -3.34 24.00 -18.63
C THR A 58 -1.87 23.55 -18.47
N PRO A 59 -1.11 24.11 -17.51
CA PRO A 59 0.25 23.67 -17.25
C PRO A 59 0.30 22.16 -16.99
N ALA A 60 1.21 21.46 -17.66
CA ALA A 60 1.44 20.05 -17.41
C ALA A 60 1.79 19.85 -15.93
N SER A 61 1.08 18.94 -15.24
CA SER A 61 1.39 18.66 -13.84
C SER A 61 2.82 18.12 -13.75
N VAL A 62 3.71 18.86 -13.09
CA VAL A 62 5.06 18.37 -12.80
C VAL A 62 4.91 17.00 -12.12
N PRO A 63 5.64 15.95 -12.54
CA PRO A 63 5.58 14.65 -11.87
C PRO A 63 5.92 14.77 -10.38
N PRO A 64 5.40 13.87 -9.52
CA PRO A 64 5.83 13.85 -8.12
C PRO A 64 7.31 13.49 -7.97
N GLY A 65 7.96 14.03 -6.94
CA GLY A 65 9.31 13.67 -6.56
C GLY A 65 9.40 12.32 -5.84
N ALA A 66 10.56 12.05 -5.26
CA ALA A 66 10.85 10.84 -4.51
C ALA A 66 10.07 10.79 -3.19
N GLY A 67 9.71 9.57 -2.77
CA GLY A 67 9.11 9.34 -1.46
C GLY A 67 7.59 9.28 -1.45
N VAL A 68 7.09 8.82 -0.31
CA VAL A 68 5.68 8.84 0.05
C VAL A 68 5.59 9.15 1.55
N ASN A 69 4.77 10.13 1.89
CA ASN A 69 4.38 10.50 3.23
C ASN A 69 2.86 10.39 3.31
N MET A 70 2.37 9.45 4.12
CA MET A 70 0.96 9.31 4.43
C MET A 70 0.73 9.86 5.85
N THR A 71 -0.20 10.79 6.01
CA THR A 71 -0.58 11.31 7.33
C THR A 71 -2.08 11.21 7.49
N ILE A 72 -2.55 10.48 8.51
CA ILE A 72 -3.96 10.49 8.89
C ILE A 72 -4.21 11.78 9.68
N THR A 73 -5.17 12.58 9.23
CA THR A 73 -5.46 13.89 9.80
C THR A 73 -6.75 13.92 10.62
N LYS A 74 -7.68 13.00 10.33
CA LYS A 74 -8.96 12.93 11.03
C LYS A 74 -9.52 11.51 10.99
N VAL A 75 -10.16 11.10 12.08
CA VAL A 75 -10.99 9.90 12.15
C VAL A 75 -12.34 10.29 12.76
N GLU A 76 -13.42 9.91 12.10
CA GLU A 76 -14.79 10.13 12.56
C GLU A 76 -15.54 8.81 12.59
N ILE A 77 -16.31 8.55 13.64
CA ILE A 77 -17.12 7.34 13.75
C ILE A 77 -18.58 7.79 13.83
N GLY A 78 -19.32 7.56 12.74
CA GLY A 78 -20.73 7.93 12.63
C GLY A 78 -21.66 6.95 13.36
N ALA A 79 -22.97 7.20 13.26
CA ALA A 79 -24.01 6.34 13.85
C ALA A 79 -24.03 4.92 13.25
N ASP A 80 -23.56 4.76 12.02
CA ASP A 80 -23.37 3.46 11.36
C ASP A 80 -22.17 2.68 11.90
N ARG A 81 -21.42 3.27 12.83
CA ARG A 81 -20.20 2.75 13.47
C ARG A 81 -19.08 2.44 12.49
N LYS A 82 -19.12 2.96 11.25
CA LYS A 82 -18.04 2.77 10.27
C LYS A 82 -17.05 3.94 10.35
N PRO A 83 -15.80 3.70 10.77
CA PRO A 83 -14.81 4.77 10.80
C PRO A 83 -14.60 5.39 9.42
N THR A 84 -14.67 6.71 9.36
CA THR A 84 -14.28 7.51 8.20
C THR A 84 -12.95 8.19 8.50
N VAL A 85 -11.94 7.89 7.70
CA VAL A 85 -10.57 8.35 7.87
C VAL A 85 -10.23 9.33 6.77
N THR A 86 -9.82 10.54 7.15
CA THR A 86 -9.22 11.52 6.25
C THR A 86 -7.71 11.49 6.39
N PHE A 87 -7.00 11.46 5.27
CA PHE A 87 -5.55 11.41 5.24
C PHE A 87 -4.98 12.19 4.07
N THR A 88 -3.72 12.58 4.20
CA THR A 88 -2.94 13.22 3.13
C THR A 88 -1.88 12.27 2.57
N LEU A 89 -1.53 12.48 1.31
CA LEU A 89 -0.43 11.82 0.61
C LEU A 89 0.47 12.88 -0.03
N SER A 90 1.76 12.85 0.26
CA SER A 90 2.75 13.70 -0.38
C SER A 90 4.05 12.96 -0.69
N ASP A 91 4.90 13.52 -1.55
CA ASP A 91 6.28 13.08 -1.66
C ASP A 91 7.14 13.65 -0.50
N PHE A 92 8.44 13.35 -0.47
CA PHE A 92 9.32 13.86 0.59
C PHE A 92 9.55 15.37 0.52
N SER A 93 9.28 16.02 -0.62
CA SER A 93 9.31 17.48 -0.73
C SER A 93 7.99 18.16 -0.32
N GLY A 94 6.99 17.37 0.11
CA GLY A 94 5.69 17.88 0.53
C GLY A 94 4.68 18.08 -0.61
N LYS A 95 5.03 17.68 -1.83
CA LYS A 95 4.13 17.84 -2.98
C LYS A 95 3.00 16.79 -2.92
N PRO A 96 1.73 17.17 -3.13
CA PRO A 96 0.62 16.24 -3.03
C PRO A 96 0.68 15.13 -4.07
N LEU A 97 0.35 13.90 -3.66
CA LEU A 97 0.31 12.71 -4.52
C LEU A 97 -1.12 12.32 -4.86
N LYS A 98 -1.33 11.88 -6.11
CA LYS A 98 -2.51 11.10 -6.46
C LYS A 98 -2.40 9.69 -5.90
N ILE A 99 -3.51 9.06 -5.49
CA ILE A 99 -3.50 7.63 -5.12
C ILE A 99 -2.92 6.76 -6.24
N THR A 100 -3.17 7.11 -7.51
CA THR A 100 -2.63 6.39 -8.68
C THR A 100 -1.11 6.47 -8.82
N ALA A 101 -0.42 7.31 -8.04
CA ALA A 101 1.04 7.35 -7.97
C ALA A 101 1.63 6.30 -7.01
N LEU A 102 0.79 5.54 -6.31
CA LEU A 102 1.16 4.41 -5.44
C LEU A 102 1.26 3.09 -6.22
N ASP A 103 1.76 2.04 -5.56
CA ASP A 103 1.76 0.68 -6.14
C ASP A 103 0.43 -0.05 -5.94
N GLY A 104 -0.51 0.57 -5.23
CA GLY A 104 -1.82 0.02 -4.89
C GLY A 104 -2.62 0.97 -4.00
N ASN A 105 -3.86 0.59 -3.74
CA ASN A 105 -4.69 1.28 -2.76
C ASN A 105 -3.97 1.31 -1.39
N PRO A 106 -3.98 2.44 -0.65
CA PRO A 106 -3.59 2.45 0.75
C PRO A 106 -4.33 1.37 1.54
N SER A 107 -3.78 0.93 2.65
CA SER A 107 -4.43 -0.01 3.56
C SER A 107 -4.64 0.65 4.92
N LEU A 108 -5.82 0.51 5.51
CA LEU A 108 -6.12 1.05 6.85
C LEU A 108 -6.66 -0.05 7.76
N ASN A 109 -6.29 -0.04 9.03
CA ASN A 109 -6.86 -0.86 10.10
C ASN A 109 -7.25 0.02 11.29
N ILE A 110 -8.03 -0.54 12.23
CA ILE A 110 -8.36 0.13 13.48
C ILE A 110 -8.32 -0.84 14.65
N ALA A 111 -7.68 -0.41 15.73
CA ALA A 111 -7.57 -1.14 16.99
C ALA A 111 -7.86 -0.22 18.17
N TYR A 112 -8.10 -0.80 19.34
CA TYR A 112 -8.23 -0.08 20.60
C TYR A 112 -7.37 -0.73 21.69
N ILE A 113 -7.04 0.06 22.71
CA ILE A 113 -6.41 -0.46 23.93
C ILE A 113 -7.52 -0.99 24.83
N LYS A 114 -7.52 -2.31 25.04
CA LYS A 114 -8.30 -2.95 26.10
C LYS A 114 -7.46 -2.97 27.37
N ALA A 115 -8.01 -2.45 28.47
CA ALA A 115 -7.46 -2.66 29.80
C ALA A 115 -8.22 -3.81 30.49
N ASP A 116 -7.50 -4.60 31.28
CA ASP A 116 -8.09 -5.50 32.26
C ASP A 116 -8.40 -4.70 33.53
N ASP A 117 -9.66 -4.72 33.99
CA ASP A 117 -10.09 -3.91 35.13
C ASP A 117 -9.49 -4.38 36.45
N ALA A 118 -9.15 -5.67 36.57
CA ALA A 118 -8.63 -6.25 37.81
C ALA A 118 -7.11 -6.05 37.94
N THR A 119 -6.38 -6.18 36.83
CA THR A 119 -4.91 -6.15 36.86
C THR A 119 -4.32 -4.86 36.28
N GLY A 120 -5.11 -4.05 35.57
CA GLY A 120 -4.63 -2.91 34.80
C GLY A 120 -3.82 -3.31 33.55
N TYR A 121 -3.72 -4.60 33.21
CA TYR A 121 -2.95 -5.05 32.06
C TYR A 121 -3.64 -4.57 30.77
N THR A 122 -2.88 -3.85 29.94
CA THR A 122 -3.38 -3.36 28.66
C THR A 122 -2.95 -4.24 27.49
N GLN A 123 -3.75 -4.28 26.43
CA GLN A 123 -3.39 -4.92 25.16
C GLN A 123 -4.11 -4.24 23.99
N TRP A 124 -3.50 -4.30 22.82
CA TRP A 124 -4.19 -3.88 21.59
C TRP A 124 -5.14 -4.97 21.13
N VAL A 125 -6.34 -4.57 20.71
CA VAL A 125 -7.36 -5.44 20.11
C VAL A 125 -7.82 -4.79 18.81
N ASN A 126 -7.72 -5.53 17.72
CA ASN A 126 -8.09 -5.06 16.38
C ASN A 126 -9.58 -5.33 16.11
N TYR A 127 -10.27 -4.36 15.51
CA TYR A 127 -11.66 -4.49 15.08
C TYR A 127 -11.79 -5.11 13.68
N THR A 128 -10.84 -4.82 12.79
CA THR A 128 -10.76 -5.37 11.45
C THR A 128 -10.12 -6.76 11.50
N THR A 129 -10.97 -7.78 11.44
CA THR A 129 -10.55 -9.18 11.55
C THR A 129 -11.20 -10.04 10.49
N ALA A 130 -10.58 -11.17 10.18
CA ALA A 130 -11.15 -12.19 9.31
C ALA A 130 -10.78 -13.59 9.83
N ASP A 131 -11.63 -14.56 9.55
CA ASP A 131 -11.30 -15.96 9.81
C ASP A 131 -10.28 -16.45 8.78
N ALA A 132 -9.40 -17.36 9.20
CA ALA A 132 -8.48 -18.04 8.29
C ALA A 132 -8.58 -19.55 8.49
N ALA A 133 -8.84 -20.26 7.39
CA ALA A 133 -8.75 -21.72 7.37
C ALA A 133 -7.29 -22.15 7.34
N GLY A 134 -6.95 -23.20 8.07
CA GLY A 134 -5.67 -23.86 7.91
C GLY A 134 -5.64 -24.63 6.59
N ALA A 135 -4.50 -24.61 5.93
CA ALA A 135 -4.28 -25.35 4.69
C ALA A 135 -3.03 -26.24 4.80
N PRO A 136 -2.95 -27.33 4.01
CA PRO A 136 -1.72 -28.07 3.87
C PRO A 136 -0.55 -27.17 3.47
N TYR A 137 0.64 -27.45 3.99
CA TYR A 137 1.85 -26.69 3.71
C TYR A 137 3.06 -27.61 3.61
N THR A 138 4.10 -27.17 2.93
CA THR A 138 5.34 -27.95 2.77
C THR A 138 6.39 -27.45 3.74
N PHE A 139 6.87 -28.32 4.63
CA PHE A 139 7.96 -28.02 5.54
C PHE A 139 9.09 -29.03 5.38
N LYS A 140 10.28 -28.54 5.03
CA LYS A 140 11.49 -29.35 4.80
C LYS A 140 11.23 -30.51 3.82
N GLY A 141 10.52 -30.21 2.72
CA GLY A 141 10.19 -31.17 1.66
C GLY A 141 9.02 -32.10 1.97
N VAL A 142 8.38 -31.97 3.13
CA VAL A 142 7.26 -32.84 3.54
C VAL A 142 5.98 -32.03 3.65
N THR A 143 4.91 -32.51 3.03
CA THR A 143 3.57 -31.95 3.19
C THR A 143 3.05 -32.24 4.60
N LYS A 144 2.61 -31.20 5.29
CA LYS A 144 2.04 -31.23 6.64
C LYS A 144 0.60 -30.72 6.60
N GLN A 145 -0.23 -31.26 7.49
CA GLN A 145 -1.55 -30.73 7.76
C GLN A 145 -1.45 -29.57 8.76
N PRO A 146 -2.36 -28.58 8.69
CA PRO A 146 -2.35 -27.48 9.63
C PRO A 146 -2.65 -27.95 11.06
N ALA A 147 -2.05 -27.29 12.05
CA ALA A 147 -2.31 -27.56 13.46
C ALA A 147 -3.76 -27.24 13.88
N LEU A 148 -4.38 -26.26 13.22
CA LEU A 148 -5.75 -25.82 13.45
C LEU A 148 -6.51 -25.80 12.12
N THR A 149 -7.74 -26.32 12.11
CA THR A 149 -8.60 -26.27 10.93
C THR A 149 -9.03 -24.85 10.57
N THR A 150 -9.24 -24.01 11.58
CA THR A 150 -9.62 -22.61 11.41
C THR A 150 -9.16 -21.80 12.63
N VAL A 151 -8.69 -20.58 12.38
CA VAL A 151 -8.52 -19.54 13.38
C VAL A 151 -9.55 -18.45 13.15
N LYS A 152 -10.15 -17.96 14.24
CA LYS A 152 -11.19 -16.93 14.20
C LYS A 152 -10.61 -15.56 14.49
N ALA A 153 -11.21 -14.53 13.90
CA ALA A 153 -10.92 -13.14 14.20
C ALA A 153 -9.41 -12.78 14.09
N ARG A 154 -8.72 -13.27 13.05
CA ARG A 154 -7.33 -12.91 12.76
C ARG A 154 -7.27 -11.42 12.38
N PRO A 155 -6.48 -10.59 13.09
CA PRO A 155 -6.35 -9.17 12.77
C PRO A 155 -5.79 -8.91 11.37
N GLY A 156 -6.33 -7.90 10.70
CA GLY A 156 -5.94 -7.51 9.35
C GLY A 156 -6.18 -6.04 9.06
N PHE A 157 -6.17 -5.71 7.77
CA PHE A 157 -6.66 -4.42 7.27
C PHE A 157 -8.15 -4.50 7.00
N ASP A 158 -8.83 -3.35 7.08
CA ASP A 158 -10.22 -3.23 6.64
C ASP A 158 -10.33 -3.63 5.16
N PRO A 159 -11.24 -4.56 4.80
CA PRO A 159 -11.38 -4.99 3.42
C PRO A 159 -11.89 -3.86 2.52
N LEU A 160 -11.45 -3.88 1.27
CA LEU A 160 -12.03 -3.02 0.24
C LEU A 160 -13.37 -3.61 -0.25
N PRO A 161 -14.32 -2.77 -0.70
CA PRO A 161 -15.54 -3.24 -1.34
C PRO A 161 -15.24 -4.13 -2.55
N THR A 162 -16.02 -5.20 -2.71
CA THR A 162 -15.91 -6.15 -3.82
C THR A 162 -16.87 -5.80 -4.96
N PRO A 163 -16.48 -5.96 -6.24
CA PRO A 163 -15.15 -6.35 -6.70
C PRO A 163 -14.13 -5.21 -6.50
N VAL A 164 -12.90 -5.56 -6.13
CA VAL A 164 -11.80 -4.60 -6.08
C VAL A 164 -11.33 -4.33 -7.52
N PRO A 165 -11.33 -3.08 -8.01
CA PRO A 165 -10.86 -2.77 -9.35
C PRO A 165 -9.39 -3.19 -9.56
N ALA A 166 -9.05 -3.57 -10.79
CA ALA A 166 -7.66 -3.82 -11.16
C ALA A 166 -6.84 -2.52 -11.10
N TRP A 167 -5.65 -2.59 -10.51
CA TRP A 167 -4.71 -1.47 -10.50
C TRP A 167 -4.31 -1.11 -11.95
N PRO A 168 -4.21 0.19 -12.33
CA PRO A 168 -4.09 1.39 -11.51
C PRO A 168 -5.41 2.08 -11.09
N THR A 169 -6.57 1.44 -11.29
CA THR A 169 -7.85 2.04 -10.90
C THR A 169 -8.03 1.97 -9.37
N PRO A 170 -8.13 3.10 -8.65
CA PRO A 170 -8.36 3.07 -7.22
C PRO A 170 -9.71 2.45 -6.87
N SER A 171 -9.81 1.86 -5.68
CA SER A 171 -11.08 1.36 -5.15
C SER A 171 -12.06 2.52 -4.94
N PRO A 172 -13.37 2.34 -5.23
CA PRO A 172 -14.39 3.35 -4.98
C PRO A 172 -14.57 3.71 -3.50
N ALA A 173 -13.95 2.95 -2.57
CA ALA A 173 -13.90 3.31 -1.15
C ALA A 173 -13.09 4.59 -0.88
N TYR A 174 -12.25 5.02 -1.82
CA TYR A 174 -11.44 6.23 -1.71
C TYR A 174 -12.11 7.39 -2.43
N ARG A 175 -12.41 8.44 -1.67
CA ARG A 175 -12.89 9.71 -2.20
C ARG A 175 -11.76 10.73 -2.17
N GLU A 176 -11.43 11.30 -3.32
CA GLU A 176 -10.54 12.46 -3.39
C GLU A 176 -11.31 13.72 -2.96
N ILE A 177 -10.80 14.43 -1.96
CA ILE A 177 -11.33 15.73 -1.52
C ILE A 177 -10.63 16.85 -2.29
N SER A 178 -9.32 16.73 -2.40
CA SER A 178 -8.43 17.52 -3.25
C SER A 178 -7.20 16.68 -3.55
N VAL A 179 -6.39 17.07 -4.55
CA VAL A 179 -5.16 16.32 -4.88
C VAL A 179 -4.28 16.22 -3.62
N GLY A 180 -3.91 15.00 -3.24
CA GLY A 180 -3.15 14.73 -2.02
C GLY A 180 -3.96 14.65 -0.73
N THR A 181 -5.29 14.84 -0.75
CA THR A 181 -6.17 14.67 0.41
C THR A 181 -7.33 13.73 0.08
N TYR A 182 -7.42 12.65 0.84
CA TYR A 182 -8.33 11.56 0.58
C TYR A 182 -9.14 11.22 1.82
N GLN A 183 -10.33 10.68 1.59
CA GLN A 183 -11.19 10.13 2.62
C GLN A 183 -11.52 8.68 2.27
N ARG A 184 -11.53 7.81 3.29
CA ARG A 184 -12.03 6.44 3.20
C ARG A 184 -12.92 6.11 4.37
N THR A 185 -14.12 5.62 4.09
CA THR A 185 -14.98 4.97 5.08
C THR A 185 -14.71 3.48 5.09
N PHE A 186 -14.57 2.91 6.28
CA PHE A 186 -14.32 1.49 6.47
C PHE A 186 -15.52 0.66 6.03
N THR A 187 -15.26 -0.53 5.50
CA THR A 187 -16.30 -1.53 5.25
C THR A 187 -16.78 -2.10 6.59
N THR A 188 -15.85 -2.33 7.52
CA THR A 188 -16.09 -2.87 8.86
C THR A 188 -16.77 -1.83 9.75
N ALA A 189 -17.93 -2.18 10.30
CA ALA A 189 -18.54 -1.43 11.40
C ALA A 189 -17.93 -1.88 12.72
N LEU A 190 -17.62 -0.93 13.62
CA LEU A 190 -17.26 -1.25 14.99
C LEU A 190 -18.45 -1.93 15.71
N PRO A 191 -18.18 -2.81 16.70
CA PRO A 191 -19.24 -3.50 17.42
C PRO A 191 -20.15 -2.51 18.15
N GLU A 192 -21.39 -2.92 18.37
CA GLU A 192 -22.29 -2.15 19.24
C GLU A 192 -21.70 -2.05 20.64
N GLY A 193 -21.83 -0.87 21.27
CA GLY A 193 -21.29 -0.63 22.60
C GLY A 193 -19.76 -0.59 22.69
N PHE A 194 -19.02 -0.46 21.57
CA PHE A 194 -17.57 -0.27 21.62
C PHE A 194 -17.21 0.89 22.55
N ASP A 195 -16.13 0.73 23.32
CA ASP A 195 -15.75 1.73 24.32
C ASP A 195 -15.27 3.01 23.66
N ARG A 196 -16.09 4.05 23.71
CA ARG A 196 -15.77 5.36 23.12
C ARG A 196 -14.76 6.15 23.93
N ASN A 197 -14.49 5.77 25.17
CA ASN A 197 -13.51 6.42 26.04
C ASN A 197 -12.12 5.75 25.98
N ALA A 198 -12.04 4.53 25.45
CA ALA A 198 -10.76 3.86 25.20
C ALA A 198 -9.97 4.56 24.09
N THR A 199 -8.64 4.51 24.23
CA THR A 199 -7.74 4.94 23.16
C THR A 199 -7.86 4.01 21.96
N HIS A 200 -8.15 4.59 20.81
CA HIS A 200 -8.18 3.93 19.51
C HIS A 200 -6.97 4.35 18.68
N ARG A 201 -6.53 3.46 17.79
CA ARG A 201 -5.49 3.69 16.81
C ARG A 201 -5.99 3.31 15.43
N VAL A 202 -5.89 4.24 14.47
CA VAL A 202 -5.93 3.91 13.04
C VAL A 202 -4.50 3.80 12.54
N GLY A 203 -4.17 2.64 11.95
CA GLY A 203 -2.91 2.42 11.25
C GLY A 203 -3.12 2.45 9.74
N GLY A 204 -2.24 3.13 9.02
CA GLY A 204 -2.27 3.24 7.56
C GLY A 204 -0.97 2.80 6.90
N VAL A 205 -1.04 2.22 5.71
CA VAL A 205 0.13 1.84 4.90
C VAL A 205 -0.05 2.34 3.48
N ALA A 206 0.97 3.04 2.97
CA ALA A 206 1.09 3.44 1.57
C ALA A 206 2.53 3.19 1.10
N PHE A 207 2.68 2.79 -0.17
CA PHE A 207 3.99 2.55 -0.78
C PHE A 207 3.95 2.78 -2.28
N ARG A 208 5.09 3.14 -2.87
CA ARG A 208 5.24 3.42 -4.29
C ARG A 208 6.62 3.05 -4.83
N GLU A 209 6.72 3.02 -6.15
CA GLU A 209 7.94 2.67 -6.89
C GLU A 209 8.43 1.27 -6.53
N THR A 210 7.53 0.29 -6.61
CA THR A 210 7.82 -1.11 -6.29
C THR A 210 8.33 -1.25 -4.86
N ARG A 211 7.63 -0.61 -3.92
CA ARG A 211 7.93 -0.57 -2.47
C ARG A 211 9.27 0.05 -2.11
N ARG A 212 9.89 0.82 -3.02
CA ARG A 212 11.10 1.59 -2.69
C ARG A 212 10.82 2.63 -1.60
N TYR A 213 9.64 3.24 -1.63
CA TYR A 213 9.20 4.18 -0.60
C TYR A 213 7.98 3.63 0.11
N VAL A 214 8.03 3.64 1.44
CA VAL A 214 7.00 3.10 2.32
C VAL A 214 6.69 4.13 3.40
N SER A 215 5.41 4.32 3.69
CA SER A 215 4.93 5.15 4.78
C SER A 215 3.95 4.36 5.64
N ASN A 216 4.12 4.45 6.96
CA ASN A 216 3.17 3.92 7.94
C ASN A 216 2.59 5.10 8.72
N ALA A 217 1.29 5.36 8.53
CA ALA A 217 0.58 6.41 9.23
C ALA A 217 0.00 5.86 10.53
N ILE A 218 0.12 6.61 11.64
CA ILE A 218 -0.44 6.23 12.94
C ILE A 218 -1.25 7.41 13.47
N PHE A 219 -2.48 7.16 13.88
CA PHE A 219 -3.33 8.18 14.50
C PHE A 219 -4.04 7.62 15.73
N ASP A 220 -3.68 8.14 16.89
CA ASP A 220 -4.30 7.79 18.18
C ASP A 220 -5.35 8.82 18.55
N PHE A 221 -6.52 8.37 19.02
CA PHE A 221 -7.63 9.25 19.38
C PHE A 221 -8.58 8.58 20.38
N VAL A 222 -9.44 9.39 20.99
CA VAL A 222 -10.56 8.93 21.84
C VAL A 222 -11.87 9.23 21.09
N PRO A 223 -12.68 8.22 20.72
CA PRO A 223 -13.94 8.43 19.97
C PRO A 223 -14.98 9.35 20.64
N ALA A 224 -14.96 9.46 21.96
CA ALA A 224 -15.80 10.39 22.73
C ALA A 224 -15.26 11.83 22.73
N GLY A 225 -14.07 12.06 22.18
CA GLY A 225 -13.32 13.31 22.28
C GLY A 225 -12.38 13.35 23.49
N GLY A 226 -11.57 14.40 23.56
CA GLY A 226 -10.57 14.59 24.63
C GLY A 226 -9.20 13.97 24.32
N ASP A 227 -8.29 14.14 25.26
CA ASP A 227 -6.90 13.73 25.10
C ASP A 227 -6.71 12.22 25.22
N VAL A 228 -5.76 11.69 24.44
CA VAL A 228 -5.27 10.32 24.58
C VAL A 228 -4.46 10.21 25.88
N LYS A 229 -5.07 9.63 26.92
CA LYS A 229 -4.44 9.43 28.24
C LYS A 229 -3.80 8.05 28.40
N VAL A 230 -4.35 7.04 27.74
CA VAL A 230 -3.84 5.67 27.80
C VAL A 230 -3.01 5.42 26.55
N THR A 231 -1.74 5.06 26.73
CA THR A 231 -0.85 4.69 25.63
C THR A 231 -0.25 3.32 25.87
N ARG A 232 0.12 2.64 24.78
CA ARG A 232 0.78 1.34 24.83
C ARG A 232 1.87 1.24 23.77
N GLN A 233 2.95 1.99 23.98
CA GLN A 233 4.19 1.91 23.21
C GLN A 233 5.32 1.42 24.14
N LEU A 234 5.58 0.11 24.09
CA LEU A 234 6.59 -0.56 24.93
C LEU A 234 7.98 -0.59 24.30
N VAL A 235 8.04 -0.57 22.97
CA VAL A 235 9.29 -0.60 22.21
C VAL A 235 9.23 0.48 21.14
N ALA A 236 10.34 1.16 20.92
CA ALA A 236 10.49 2.11 19.82
C ALA A 236 10.99 1.37 18.58
N THR A 237 10.59 1.81 17.38
CA THR A 237 11.05 1.24 16.11
C THR A 237 12.58 1.34 15.97
N GLN A 238 13.15 2.43 16.49
CA GLN A 238 14.58 2.70 16.50
C GLN A 238 15.38 1.65 17.28
N ASN A 239 14.79 1.01 18.29
CA ASN A 239 15.48 -0.05 19.02
C ASN A 239 15.75 -1.27 18.15
N CYS A 240 14.85 -1.56 17.19
CA CYS A 240 15.06 -2.64 16.22
C CYS A 240 16.15 -2.29 15.20
N GLN A 241 16.24 -1.01 14.83
CA GLN A 241 17.19 -0.50 13.82
C GLN A 241 18.66 -0.52 14.29
N GLN A 242 18.90 -0.77 15.58
CA GLN A 242 20.26 -1.01 16.08
C GLN A 242 20.90 -2.27 15.48
N CYS A 243 20.08 -3.20 14.96
CA CYS A 243 20.55 -4.43 14.30
C CYS A 243 19.89 -4.69 12.93
N HIS A 244 18.70 -4.13 12.68
CA HIS A 244 17.96 -4.30 11.42
C HIS A 244 18.03 -3.02 10.56
N ASP A 245 18.89 -3.02 9.53
CA ASP A 245 19.09 -1.92 8.58
C ASP A 245 18.70 -2.37 7.15
N PRO A 246 17.95 -1.58 6.36
CA PRO A 246 17.32 -0.28 6.66
C PRO A 246 15.96 -0.35 7.35
N VAL A 247 15.35 -1.55 7.42
CA VAL A 247 13.97 -1.75 7.85
C VAL A 247 13.82 -3.14 8.46
N VAL A 248 13.03 -3.26 9.54
CA VAL A 248 12.61 -4.57 10.05
C VAL A 248 11.73 -5.26 8.99
N PRO A 249 12.18 -6.38 8.39
CA PRO A 249 11.47 -6.96 7.25
C PRO A 249 10.16 -7.60 7.70
N GLY A 250 9.04 -6.90 7.43
CA GLY A 250 7.69 -7.37 7.71
C GLY A 250 6.80 -7.25 6.48
N HIS A 251 6.25 -8.37 6.02
CA HIS A 251 5.27 -8.45 4.93
C HIS A 251 5.69 -7.68 3.66
N GLY A 252 6.81 -8.09 3.07
CA GLY A 252 7.38 -7.42 1.89
C GLY A 252 7.94 -6.03 2.19
N SER A 253 8.37 -5.80 3.44
CA SER A 253 8.96 -4.55 3.93
C SER A 253 8.02 -3.33 3.86
N THR A 254 6.71 -3.55 3.92
CA THR A 254 5.70 -2.48 3.87
C THR A 254 5.14 -2.07 5.24
N ARG A 255 5.35 -2.89 6.28
CA ARG A 255 5.02 -2.54 7.67
C ARG A 255 6.31 -2.47 8.48
N ILE A 256 6.68 -1.25 8.83
CA ILE A 256 8.02 -0.89 9.30
C ILE A 256 7.99 -0.26 10.70
N GLU A 257 6.82 0.21 11.13
CA GLU A 257 6.64 0.85 12.44
C GLU A 257 6.07 -0.12 13.48
N THR A 258 6.73 -0.23 14.63
CA THR A 258 6.26 -1.04 15.78
C THR A 258 4.84 -0.67 16.21
N LYS A 259 4.49 0.62 16.13
CA LYS A 259 3.14 1.14 16.41
C LYS A 259 2.07 0.59 15.47
N LEU A 260 2.43 0.22 14.24
CA LEU A 260 1.56 -0.47 13.31
C LEU A 260 1.55 -1.97 13.57
N CYS A 261 2.71 -2.58 13.81
CA CYS A 261 2.82 -4.03 14.06
C CYS A 261 1.86 -4.47 15.17
N VAL A 262 1.83 -3.75 16.29
CA VAL A 262 0.99 -4.08 17.45
C VAL A 262 -0.51 -4.03 17.18
N THR A 263 -0.97 -3.39 16.09
CA THR A 263 -2.41 -3.39 15.77
C THR A 263 -2.84 -4.71 15.12
N CYS A 264 -1.94 -5.46 14.49
CA CYS A 264 -2.26 -6.77 13.89
C CYS A 264 -1.65 -7.94 14.67
N HIS A 265 -0.46 -7.76 15.23
CA HIS A 265 0.22 -8.76 16.06
C HIS A 265 -0.27 -8.66 17.50
N THR A 266 -1.57 -8.90 17.69
CA THR A 266 -2.26 -8.93 18.98
C THR A 266 -2.43 -10.37 19.47
N PRO A 267 -2.85 -10.59 20.72
CA PRO A 267 -3.19 -11.91 21.23
C PRO A 267 -4.37 -12.60 20.50
N GLN A 268 -5.15 -11.87 19.70
CA GLN A 268 -6.18 -12.47 18.83
C GLN A 268 -5.55 -13.30 17.69
N ASN A 269 -4.30 -13.03 17.33
CA ASN A 269 -3.69 -13.57 16.14
C ASN A 269 -3.11 -14.97 16.41
N MET A 270 -3.30 -15.86 15.44
CA MET A 270 -2.81 -17.24 15.45
C MET A 270 -2.48 -17.65 14.01
N ASP A 271 -1.39 -18.40 13.85
CA ASP A 271 -1.06 -19.10 12.61
C ASP A 271 -1.74 -20.47 12.61
N PRO A 272 -2.73 -20.74 11.74
CA PRO A 272 -3.45 -22.01 11.76
C PRO A 272 -2.55 -23.19 11.37
N GLU A 273 -1.53 -22.99 10.54
CA GLU A 273 -0.62 -24.06 10.12
C GLU A 273 0.29 -24.53 11.25
N SER A 274 0.97 -23.61 11.94
CA SER A 274 1.92 -23.97 13.00
C SER A 274 1.28 -24.05 14.40
N GLY A 275 0.12 -23.45 14.60
CA GLY A 275 -0.48 -23.26 15.93
C GLY A 275 0.27 -22.26 16.81
N ASN A 276 1.29 -21.57 16.27
CA ASN A 276 1.99 -20.52 17.00
C ASN A 276 1.23 -19.18 16.90
N THR A 277 1.19 -18.46 18.00
CA THR A 277 0.70 -17.08 17.98
C THR A 277 1.78 -16.13 17.44
N PRO A 278 1.44 -15.27 16.45
CA PRO A 278 2.27 -14.15 16.08
C PRO A 278 1.96 -12.90 16.93
N ASP A 279 1.35 -13.00 18.12
CA ASP A 279 1.28 -11.89 19.10
C ASP A 279 2.67 -11.28 19.28
N LEU A 280 2.80 -9.96 19.12
CA LEU A 280 4.10 -9.30 18.93
C LEU A 280 5.06 -9.63 20.07
N LYS A 281 4.58 -9.62 21.32
CA LYS A 281 5.41 -9.94 22.49
C LYS A 281 5.88 -11.39 22.46
N VAL A 282 5.07 -12.34 22.01
CA VAL A 282 5.48 -13.75 21.96
C VAL A 282 6.40 -14.00 20.78
N MET A 283 5.99 -13.51 19.61
CA MET A 283 6.68 -13.69 18.34
C MET A 283 8.10 -13.14 18.39
N VAL A 284 8.27 -11.88 18.78
CA VAL A 284 9.58 -11.22 18.80
C VAL A 284 10.53 -11.95 19.76
N HIS A 285 10.09 -12.30 20.97
CA HIS A 285 10.94 -13.05 21.90
C HIS A 285 11.30 -14.44 21.36
N LYS A 286 10.36 -15.17 20.76
CA LYS A 286 10.65 -16.49 20.20
C LYS A 286 11.59 -16.42 18.99
N ILE A 287 11.40 -15.47 18.08
CA ILE A 287 12.30 -15.26 16.92
C ILE A 287 13.73 -15.01 17.42
N HIS A 288 13.92 -14.04 18.32
CA HIS A 288 15.26 -13.67 18.78
C HIS A 288 15.89 -14.72 19.69
N ARG A 289 15.09 -15.52 20.39
CA ARG A 289 15.60 -16.67 21.14
C ARG A 289 16.00 -17.83 20.20
N GLY A 290 15.29 -18.00 19.08
CA GLY A 290 15.66 -18.86 17.95
C GLY A 290 16.21 -20.23 18.36
N ALA A 291 17.46 -20.53 17.99
CA ALA A 291 18.15 -21.79 18.29
C ALA A 291 18.27 -22.10 19.80
N ASN A 292 18.16 -21.08 20.65
CA ASN A 292 18.19 -21.20 22.10
C ASN A 292 16.79 -21.34 22.74
N LEU A 293 15.74 -21.47 21.93
CA LEU A 293 14.41 -21.82 22.44
C LEU A 293 14.45 -23.23 23.05
N PRO A 294 13.90 -23.44 24.26
CA PRO A 294 13.82 -24.78 24.84
C PRO A 294 13.11 -25.79 23.93
N SER A 295 12.05 -25.35 23.22
CA SER A 295 11.35 -26.19 22.25
C SER A 295 12.25 -26.59 21.09
N VAL A 296 13.01 -25.65 20.53
CA VAL A 296 13.93 -25.92 19.40
C VAL A 296 15.04 -26.88 19.81
N ARG A 297 15.64 -26.68 20.99
CA ARG A 297 16.63 -27.61 21.56
C ARG A 297 16.06 -29.01 21.82
N ALA A 298 14.78 -29.10 22.13
CA ALA A 298 14.04 -30.36 22.28
C ALA A 298 13.57 -30.96 20.93
N GLY A 299 13.97 -30.38 19.79
CA GLY A 299 13.62 -30.87 18.45
C GLY A 299 12.31 -30.34 17.88
N ASN A 300 11.61 -29.44 18.57
CA ASN A 300 10.38 -28.81 18.11
C ASN A 300 10.66 -27.43 17.50
N PRO A 301 10.65 -27.30 16.15
CA PRO A 301 11.00 -26.06 15.47
C PRO A 301 10.00 -24.94 15.76
N TYR A 302 10.48 -23.70 15.71
CA TYR A 302 9.63 -22.51 15.78
C TYR A 302 9.55 -21.85 14.39
N PHE A 303 8.35 -21.90 13.81
CA PHE A 303 8.09 -21.36 12.48
C PHE A 303 6.69 -20.73 12.43
N ILE A 304 6.49 -19.87 11.44
CA ILE A 304 5.18 -19.32 11.05
C ILE A 304 4.99 -19.61 9.56
N VAL A 305 3.80 -20.06 9.17
CA VAL A 305 3.43 -20.14 7.76
C VAL A 305 2.77 -18.83 7.34
N GLY A 306 3.33 -18.19 6.33
CA GLY A 306 2.93 -16.87 5.88
C GLY A 306 2.21 -16.89 4.54
N PHE A 307 2.32 -15.77 3.83
CA PHE A 307 1.71 -15.58 2.52
C PHE A 307 2.12 -16.68 1.53
N ASN A 308 1.16 -17.18 0.73
CA ASN A 308 1.34 -18.27 -0.23
C ASN A 308 1.92 -19.57 0.36
N GLN A 309 1.52 -19.93 1.58
CA GLN A 309 2.03 -21.11 2.31
C GLN A 309 3.56 -21.14 2.46
N ASN A 310 4.23 -19.98 2.39
CA ASN A 310 5.67 -19.91 2.59
C ASN A 310 6.01 -20.09 4.08
N VAL A 311 6.88 -21.05 4.39
CA VAL A 311 7.29 -21.30 5.78
C VAL A 311 8.48 -20.43 6.17
N PHE A 312 8.31 -19.66 7.23
CA PHE A 312 9.38 -18.88 7.87
C PHE A 312 9.87 -19.64 9.11
N ASP A 313 10.96 -20.41 8.97
CA ASP A 313 11.58 -21.16 10.06
C ASP A 313 12.61 -20.30 10.81
N PHE A 314 12.34 -20.00 12.08
CA PHE A 314 13.21 -19.19 12.93
C PHE A 314 14.08 -20.03 13.86
N SER A 315 14.07 -21.36 13.70
CA SER A 315 14.80 -22.28 14.59
C SER A 315 16.32 -22.13 14.53
N ASN A 316 16.86 -21.51 13.48
CA ASN A 316 18.29 -21.28 13.30
C ASN A 316 18.70 -19.84 13.63
N VAL A 317 17.77 -18.97 14.03
CA VAL A 317 18.11 -17.59 14.42
C VAL A 317 18.98 -17.64 15.68
N VAL A 318 20.09 -16.90 15.66
CA VAL A 318 20.98 -16.74 16.80
C VAL A 318 21.05 -15.27 17.14
N PHE A 319 20.69 -14.91 18.38
CA PHE A 319 20.84 -13.55 18.86
C PHE A 319 22.33 -13.18 18.91
N PRO A 320 22.76 -12.03 18.35
CA PRO A 320 24.16 -11.66 18.38
C PRO A 320 24.71 -11.57 19.81
N PRO A 321 25.95 -12.00 20.06
CA PRO A 321 26.61 -11.77 21.34
C PRO A 321 26.94 -10.27 21.46
N PHE A 322 26.36 -9.60 22.45
CA PHE A 322 26.67 -8.22 22.78
C PHE A 322 27.48 -8.17 24.09
N GLY A 323 28.44 -7.25 24.17
CA GLY A 323 29.17 -6.95 25.41
C GLY A 323 30.20 -8.00 25.87
N GLY A 324 30.73 -8.83 24.97
CA GLY A 324 31.79 -9.80 25.30
C GLY A 324 31.32 -11.05 26.04
N SER A 325 30.00 -11.21 26.25
CA SER A 325 29.42 -12.49 26.68
C SER A 325 29.56 -13.52 25.55
N SER A 326 30.13 -14.69 25.86
CA SER A 326 30.21 -15.85 24.95
C SER A 326 28.84 -16.49 24.67
N ILE A 327 27.81 -16.03 25.38
CA ILE A 327 26.43 -16.46 25.22
C ILE A 327 25.64 -15.23 24.76
N GLY A 328 25.07 -15.26 23.55
CA GLY A 328 24.06 -14.29 23.11
C GLY A 328 22.85 -14.39 24.03
N GLU A 329 22.88 -13.70 25.16
CA GLU A 329 21.83 -13.78 26.16
C GLU A 329 20.73 -12.77 25.84
N VAL A 330 19.52 -13.28 25.63
CA VAL A 330 18.26 -12.51 25.55
C VAL A 330 17.91 -11.81 26.88
N ARG A 331 18.81 -11.86 27.87
CA ARG A 331 18.64 -11.17 29.18
C ARG A 331 18.89 -9.67 29.10
N TYR A 332 19.43 -9.16 28.00
CA TYR A 332 19.55 -7.71 27.77
C TYR A 332 18.22 -7.11 27.31
N CYS A 333 17.19 -7.20 28.17
CA CYS A 333 15.84 -6.72 27.91
C CYS A 333 15.85 -5.26 27.43
N THR A 334 16.76 -4.45 27.96
CA THR A 334 16.94 -3.02 27.67
C THR A 334 17.37 -2.71 26.23
N MET A 335 17.86 -3.70 25.47
CA MET A 335 18.12 -3.53 24.04
C MET A 335 16.85 -3.23 23.26
N CYS A 336 15.74 -3.89 23.62
CA CYS A 336 14.44 -3.66 23.00
C CYS A 336 13.56 -2.74 23.85
N HIS A 337 13.61 -2.89 25.18
CA HIS A 337 12.78 -2.18 26.15
C HIS A 337 13.45 -0.92 26.69
N SER A 338 13.58 0.09 25.83
CA SER A 338 14.09 1.42 26.17
C SER A 338 13.46 2.47 25.25
N ASN A 339 13.66 3.76 25.55
CA ASN A 339 13.29 4.87 24.65
C ASN A 339 11.82 4.89 24.19
N ALA A 340 10.90 4.37 25.01
CA ALA A 340 9.48 4.33 24.73
C ALA A 340 8.66 4.74 25.98
N PRO A 341 7.51 5.43 25.82
CA PRO A 341 6.74 5.94 26.96
C PRO A 341 6.31 4.88 27.97
N ASN A 342 6.08 3.64 27.52
CA ASN A 342 5.68 2.52 28.37
C ASN A 342 6.76 1.43 28.36
N ALA A 343 8.03 1.80 28.18
CA ALA A 343 9.13 0.83 28.08
C ALA A 343 9.13 -0.13 29.26
N ASP A 344 8.91 0.37 30.48
CA ASP A 344 8.99 -0.38 31.73
C ASP A 344 7.95 -1.50 31.93
N ASN A 345 6.94 -1.61 31.05
CA ASN A 345 5.94 -2.69 31.14
C ASN A 345 6.53 -4.10 30.93
N TYR A 346 7.79 -4.25 30.52
CA TYR A 346 8.46 -5.57 30.51
C TYR A 346 8.82 -6.09 31.91
N LYS A 347 8.79 -5.21 32.92
CA LYS A 347 9.11 -5.53 34.32
C LYS A 347 7.92 -6.15 35.08
N THR A 348 6.75 -6.21 34.45
CA THR A 348 5.45 -6.63 35.02
C THR A 348 4.84 -7.75 34.20
#